data_AF-A0AB33TE22-F1
#
_entry.id   AF-A0AB33TE22-F1
#
_cell.length_a   1.000
_cell.length_b   1.000
_cell.length_c   1.000
_cell.angle_alpha   90.00
_cell.angle_beta   90.00
_cell.angle_gamma   90.00
#
_symmetry.space_group_name_H-M   'P 1'
#
loop_
_entity.id
_entity.type
_entity.pdbx_description
1 polymer ?
#
loop_
_entity_poly.entity_id
_entity_poly.type
_entity_poly.pdbx_seq_one_letter_code
_entity_poly.pdbx_strand_id
1 'polypeptide(L)'
;MFHSTPTSHADIDHRFNYHRPDVDQVTRHESIRGKCRDLAHDLDSILPPGREKALALTKLEEALMWGNAAIAREVLREPIANAHQSVIQDHHA
;
A
#
# COMPACT_ATOMS: atom_id res chain seq x y z
N MET A 1 21.99 13.23 -19.93
CA MET A 1 20.94 12.31 -20.41
C MET A 1 19.78 12.40 -19.44
N PHE A 2 18.54 12.44 -19.93
CA PHE A 2 17.35 12.32 -19.08
C PHE A 2 17.00 10.85 -18.93
N HIS A 3 16.60 10.44 -17.73
CA HIS A 3 16.22 9.05 -17.40
C HIS A 3 14.71 8.83 -17.40
N SER A 4 13.94 9.81 -17.88
CA SER A 4 12.48 9.72 -17.96
C SER A 4 12.05 8.78 -19.09
N THR A 5 11.11 7.91 -18.77
CA THR A 5 10.48 6.96 -19.71
C THR A 5 8.96 7.11 -19.65
N PRO A 6 8.22 6.77 -20.71
CA PRO A 6 6.75 6.76 -20.66
C PRO A 6 6.20 5.97 -19.46
N THR A 7 6.84 4.85 -19.10
CA THR A 7 6.49 4.05 -17.91
C THR A 7 6.68 4.81 -16.61
N SER A 8 7.80 5.52 -16.43
CA SER A 8 8.00 6.33 -15.21
C SER A 8 7.03 7.52 -15.14
N HIS A 9 6.62 8.09 -16.27
CA HIS A 9 5.59 9.12 -16.30
C HIS A 9 4.24 8.58 -15.84
N ALA A 10 3.81 7.43 -16.35
CA ALA A 10 2.57 6.79 -15.93
C ALA A 10 2.57 6.39 -14.44
N ASP A 11 3.69 5.88 -13.90
CA ASP A 11 3.83 5.60 -12.47
C ASP A 11 3.69 6.89 -11.63
N ILE A 12 4.34 7.97 -12.06
CA ILE A 12 4.23 9.28 -11.39
C ILE A 12 2.78 9.77 -11.44
N ASP A 13 2.13 9.79 -12.60
CA ASP A 13 0.74 10.23 -12.70
C ASP A 13 -0.17 9.39 -11.81
N HIS A 14 0.01 8.06 -11.80
CA HIS A 14 -0.73 7.19 -10.90
C HIS A 14 -0.45 7.50 -9.42
N ARG A 15 0.80 7.75 -9.03
CA ARG A 15 1.15 8.00 -7.62
C ARG A 15 0.68 9.36 -7.10
N PHE A 16 0.56 10.34 -7.98
CA PHE A 16 0.27 11.74 -7.65
C PHE A 16 -1.17 12.16 -7.98
N ASN A 17 -1.93 11.37 -8.73
CA ASN A 17 -3.35 11.61 -8.94
C ASN A 17 -4.19 11.34 -7.69
N TYR A 18 -5.34 12.01 -7.63
CA TYR A 18 -6.35 11.74 -6.62
C TYR A 18 -7.09 10.44 -6.95
N HIS A 19 -7.08 9.52 -5.99
CA HIS A 19 -7.85 8.27 -6.04
C HIS A 19 -9.03 8.38 -5.10
N ARG A 20 -10.23 8.58 -5.64
CA ARG A 20 -11.47 8.56 -4.85
C ARG A 20 -11.67 7.15 -4.30
N PRO A 21 -11.71 6.95 -2.98
CA PRO A 21 -11.87 5.62 -2.42
C PRO A 21 -13.30 5.11 -2.60
N ASP A 22 -13.45 3.81 -2.82
CA ASP A 22 -14.72 3.10 -2.67
C ASP A 22 -14.98 2.67 -1.21
N VAL A 23 -16.08 1.94 -0.97
CA VAL A 23 -16.49 1.53 0.38
C VAL A 23 -15.49 0.55 1.02
N ASP A 24 -14.92 -0.37 0.25
CA ASP A 24 -13.92 -1.32 0.75
C ASP A 24 -12.62 -0.59 1.11
N GLN A 25 -12.17 0.29 0.21
CA GLN A 25 -11.00 1.13 0.46
C GLN A 25 -11.21 2.00 1.69
N VAL A 26 -12.36 2.65 1.88
CA VAL A 26 -12.67 3.42 3.10
C VAL A 26 -12.53 2.54 4.34
N THR A 27 -13.13 1.35 4.33
CA THR A 27 -13.07 0.41 5.47
C THR A 27 -11.63 0.00 5.79
N ARG A 28 -10.82 -0.27 4.77
CA ARG A 28 -9.40 -0.61 4.94
C ARG A 28 -8.56 0.55 5.45
N HIS A 29 -8.81 1.77 4.96
CA HIS A 29 -8.18 2.99 5.48
C HIS A 29 -8.49 3.18 6.97
N GLU A 30 -9.75 3.01 7.37
CA GLU A 30 -10.15 3.12 8.78
C GLU A 30 -9.48 2.06 9.65
N SER A 31 -9.42 0.81 9.17
CA SER A 31 -8.77 -0.30 9.86
C SER A 31 -7.28 -0.05 10.11
N ILE A 32 -6.51 0.33 9.08
CA ILE A 32 -5.06 0.56 9.24
C ILE A 32 -4.78 1.80 10.10
N ARG A 33 -5.58 2.87 9.95
CA ARG A 33 -5.47 4.07 10.81
C ARG A 33 -5.75 3.74 12.26
N GLY A 34 -6.76 2.92 12.53
CA GLY A 34 -7.07 2.44 13.87
C GLY A 34 -5.91 1.67 14.48
N LYS A 35 -5.41 0.66 13.77
CA LYS A 35 -4.29 -0.18 14.26
C LYS A 35 -3.01 0.62 14.52
N CYS A 36 -2.65 1.55 13.63
CA CYS A 36 -1.48 2.41 13.84
C CYS A 36 -1.69 3.35 15.03
N ARG A 37 -2.89 3.91 15.22
CA ARG A 37 -3.20 4.76 16.37
C ARG A 37 -3.11 3.99 17.69
N ASP A 38 -3.68 2.78 17.74
CA ASP A 38 -3.68 1.96 18.95
C ASP A 38 -2.23 1.59 19.34
N LEU A 39 -1.41 1.16 18.37
CA LEU A 39 0.00 0.89 18.62
C LEU A 39 0.78 2.17 19.02
N ALA A 40 0.45 3.34 18.45
CA ALA A 40 1.08 4.59 18.85
C ALA A 40 0.81 4.91 20.33
N HIS A 41 -0.41 4.67 20.82
CA HIS A 41 -0.74 4.81 22.24
C HIS A 41 0.03 3.81 23.12
N ASP A 42 0.17 2.55 22.70
CA ASP A 42 0.96 1.55 23.43
C ASP A 42 2.44 1.96 23.52
N LEU A 43 3.03 2.39 22.39
CA LEU A 43 4.41 2.88 22.36
C LEU A 43 4.60 4.11 23.24
N ASP A 44 3.62 5.03 23.25
CA ASP A 44 3.66 6.20 24.11
C ASP A 44 3.66 5.83 25.59
N SER A 45 2.85 4.84 25.98
CA SER A 45 2.75 4.36 27.35
C SER A 45 3.97 3.58 27.83
N ILE A 46 4.63 2.82 26.96
CA ILE A 46 5.68 1.85 27.36
C ILE A 46 7.08 2.45 27.22
N LEU A 47 7.32 3.31 26.23
CA LEU A 47 8.66 3.83 25.95
C LEU A 47 8.97 5.07 26.81
N PRO A 48 10.19 5.16 27.41
CA PRO A 48 10.62 6.36 28.09
C PRO A 48 10.74 7.54 27.11
N PRO A 49 10.61 8.80 27.58
CA PRO A 49 10.80 9.96 26.74
C PRO A 49 12.24 10.00 26.20
N GLY A 50 12.38 10.21 24.90
CA GLY A 50 13.70 10.21 24.26
C GLY A 50 13.63 10.16 22.73
N ARG A 51 14.82 10.15 22.11
CA ARG A 51 14.98 10.10 20.66
C ARG A 51 14.38 8.83 20.07
N GLU A 52 14.55 7.71 20.74
CA GLU A 52 14.10 6.39 20.31
C GLU A 52 12.57 6.32 20.24
N LYS A 53 11.88 6.85 21.25
CA LYS A 53 10.41 6.97 21.25
C LYS A 53 9.91 7.85 20.10
N ALA A 54 10.52 9.02 19.92
CA ALA A 54 10.16 9.91 18.82
C ALA A 54 10.34 9.21 17.45
N LEU A 55 11.47 8.52 17.25
CA LEU A 55 11.74 7.77 16.03
C LEU A 55 10.76 6.61 15.83
N ALA A 56 10.40 5.88 16.88
CA ALA A 56 9.42 4.79 16.79
C ALA A 56 8.06 5.32 16.31
N LEU A 57 7.58 6.43 16.86
CA LEU A 57 6.34 7.06 16.44
C LEU A 57 6.42 7.59 15.00
N THR A 58 7.49 8.28 14.63
CA THR A 58 7.70 8.75 13.24
C THR A 58 7.71 7.60 12.24
N LYS A 59 8.33 6.45 12.58
CA LYS A 59 8.36 5.29 11.69
C LYS A 59 7.01 4.60 11.58
N LEU A 60 6.21 4.62 12.64
CA LEU A 60 4.83 4.15 12.59
C LEU A 60 3.95 5.05 11.72
N GLU A 61 4.13 6.38 11.80
CA GLU A 61 3.45 7.34 10.92
C GLU A 61 3.86 7.12 9.44
N GLU A 62 5.14 6.91 9.16
CA GLU A 62 5.62 6.58 7.82
C GLU A 62 4.98 5.27 7.30
N ALA A 63 4.90 4.23 8.14
CA ALA A 63 4.21 2.99 7.79
C ALA A 63 2.73 3.22 7.47
N LEU A 64 2.04 4.07 8.26
CA LEU A 64 0.65 4.45 8.00
C LEU A 64 0.50 5.21 6.66
N MET A 65 1.40 6.15 6.35
CA MET A 65 1.39 6.89 5.10
C MET A 65 1.52 5.95 3.89
N TRP A 66 2.48 5.02 3.93
CA TRP A 66 2.67 4.04 2.86
C TRP A 66 1.52 3.05 2.77
N GLY A 67 0.95 2.63 3.90
CA GLY A 67 -0.23 1.77 3.94
C GLY A 67 -1.46 2.42 3.29
N ASN A 68 -1.76 3.68 3.65
CA ASN A 68 -2.84 4.44 3.01
C ASN A 68 -2.58 4.63 1.51
N ALA A 69 -1.34 4.94 1.11
CA ALA A 69 -0.98 5.11 -0.29
C ALA A 69 -1.17 3.81 -1.09
N ALA A 70 -0.87 2.65 -0.50
CA ALA A 70 -1.09 1.36 -1.14
C ALA A 70 -2.58 1.08 -1.38
N ILE A 71 -3.44 1.39 -0.40
CA ILE A 71 -4.90 1.25 -0.54
C ILE A 71 -5.44 2.21 -1.61
N ALA A 72 -4.99 3.47 -1.59
CA ALA A 72 -5.43 4.48 -2.55
C ALA A 72 -5.00 4.17 -3.99
N ARG A 73 -3.79 3.61 -4.18
CA ARG A 73 -3.22 3.31 -5.50
C ARG A 73 -3.56 1.91 -6.02
N GLU A 74 -4.38 1.15 -5.30
CA GLU A 74 -4.89 -0.11 -5.80
C GLU A 74 -5.82 0.16 -6.98
N VAL A 75 -5.30 -0.04 -8.19
CA VAL A 75 -6.13 -0.20 -9.38
C VAL A 75 -6.86 -1.54 -9.21
N LEU A 76 -8.13 -1.62 -9.60
CA LEU A 76 -8.84 -2.90 -9.77
C LEU A 76 -7.95 -3.80 -10.63
N ARG A 77 -7.12 -4.62 -9.98
CA ARG A 77 -6.30 -5.61 -10.63
C ARG A 77 -7.32 -6.59 -11.15
N GLU A 78 -7.41 -6.74 -12.47
CA GLU A 78 -8.08 -7.91 -13.06
C GLU A 78 -7.72 -9.11 -12.17
N PRO A 79 -8.71 -9.83 -11.61
CA PRO A 79 -8.43 -10.96 -10.76
C PRO A 79 -7.45 -11.82 -11.53
N ILE A 80 -6.37 -12.27 -10.87
CA ILE A 80 -5.39 -13.14 -11.51
C ILE A 80 -6.17 -14.39 -11.92
N ALA A 81 -6.64 -14.42 -13.17
CA ALA A 81 -7.22 -15.59 -13.77
C ALA A 81 -6.10 -16.62 -13.68
N ASN A 82 -6.34 -17.65 -12.87
CA ASN A 82 -5.39 -18.70 -12.54
C ASN A 82 -4.48 -19.01 -13.74
N ALA A 83 -3.20 -18.64 -13.65
CA ALA A 83 -2.18 -18.97 -14.64
C ALA A 83 -1.78 -20.45 -14.56
N HIS A 84 -2.77 -21.33 -14.43
CA HIS A 84 -2.64 -22.78 -14.39
C HIS A 84 -3.92 -23.42 -14.94
N GLN A 85 -4.14 -23.32 -16.25
CA GLN A 85 -4.71 -24.38 -17.09
C GLN A 85 -4.64 -23.94 -18.56
N SER A 86 -3.62 -24.36 -19.30
CA SER A 86 -3.65 -24.67 -20.76
C SER A 86 -2.23 -24.69 -21.31
N VAL A 87 -1.45 -25.67 -20.85
CA VAL A 87 -0.40 -26.26 -21.69
C VAL A 87 -0.71 -27.76 -21.66
N ILE A 88 -0.68 -28.38 -22.83
CA ILE A 88 -1.00 -29.79 -23.15
C ILE A 88 -2.46 -30.03 -23.53
N GLN A 89 -2.84 -29.56 -24.72
CA GLN A 89 -3.45 -30.43 -25.73
C GLN A 89 -2.87 -30.01 -27.08
N ASP A 90 -1.86 -30.76 -27.54
CA ASP A 90 -1.52 -30.94 -28.95
C ASP A 90 -0.39 -31.96 -29.04
N HIS A 91 -0.75 -33.24 -28.88
CA HIS A 91 -0.11 -34.35 -29.57
C HIS A 91 -1.06 -35.55 -29.56
N HIS A 92 -1.16 -36.20 -30.71
CA HIS A 92 -1.90 -37.45 -31.04
C HIS A 92 -3.24 -37.26 -31.79
N ALA A 93 -3.15 -37.18 -33.12
CA ALA A 93 -3.53 -38.25 -34.04
C ALA A 93 -2.96 -37.98 -35.44
#